data_AF-A0A3B3BDL4-F1
#
_entry.id   AF-A0A3B3BDL4-F1
#
_cell.length_a   1.000
_cell.length_b   1.000
_cell.length_c   1.000
_cell.angle_alpha   90.00
_cell.angle_beta   90.00
_cell.angle_gamma   90.00
#
_symmetry.space_group_name_H-M   'P 1'
#
loop_
_entity.id
_entity.type
_entity.pdbx_description
1 polymer ?
#
loop_
_entity_poly.entity_id
_entity_poly.type
_entity_poly.pdbx_seq_one_letter_code
_entity_poly.pdbx_strand_id
1 'polypeptide(L)'
;MNPTTQHILSWYLLTNQNQKASIIQDTSSHKETAVHLSVNMALRRALHFVFKVGDRTKTATFYREVLGMTILRHEEFEEGCKATCNGPYDGKWSKTMVGYGPEDNHFVAELTYNYGVGEYQLGNDFLGLVLQSSQAVSNAKRLGWPLTKVEEALYLTHAPGGYPFYLVDKEQPPHDPVQKVCLGVSDLQRSIHYWETLLGMKVMDKNNQKKTVLLGFSDTQCKLELCDVSGAVDHGTAFGRIAFSCPREELPNLEALMKKENQKILTPLVKLDTPGKATVEVVILADPDGHEICFVGDEAFRELSAVDPKGNELLDKAMAEDKSDEWFAKHNKQKAAA
;
A
#
# COMPACT_ATOMS: atom_id res chain seq x y z
N MET A 1 85.40 13.17 -18.07
CA MET A 1 84.82 13.98 -16.99
C MET A 1 83.31 13.83 -17.05
N ASN A 2 82.72 13.43 -15.90
CA ASN A 2 81.31 13.30 -15.50
C ASN A 2 80.32 12.36 -16.21
N PRO A 3 79.73 11.37 -15.48
CA PRO A 3 78.66 10.49 -15.93
C PRO A 3 77.30 10.88 -15.31
N THR A 4 76.32 11.28 -16.12
CA THR A 4 74.92 11.39 -15.64
C THR A 4 73.92 11.40 -16.80
N THR A 5 73.69 10.25 -17.44
CA THR A 5 72.52 10.08 -18.33
C THR A 5 72.06 8.63 -18.48
N GLN A 6 71.98 7.87 -17.38
CA GLN A 6 71.49 6.48 -17.43
C GLN A 6 70.50 6.09 -16.30
N HIS A 7 69.69 7.04 -15.82
CA HIS A 7 68.69 6.77 -14.78
C HIS A 7 67.27 7.31 -15.03
N ILE A 8 66.90 7.75 -16.24
CA ILE A 8 65.57 8.35 -16.49
C ILE A 8 64.67 7.53 -17.44
N LEU A 9 65.12 6.38 -17.94
CA LEU A 9 64.31 5.56 -18.87
C LEU A 9 63.76 4.23 -18.30
N SER A 10 63.99 3.92 -17.02
CA SER A 10 63.45 2.68 -16.40
C SER A 10 62.25 2.88 -15.48
N TRP A 11 61.81 4.12 -15.21
CA TRP A 11 60.66 4.39 -14.32
C TRP A 11 59.36 4.74 -15.05
N TYR A 12 59.40 4.99 -16.37
CA TYR A 12 58.21 5.38 -17.13
C TYR A 12 57.47 4.22 -17.81
N LEU A 13 58.04 3.01 -17.83
CA LEU A 13 57.44 1.82 -18.47
C LEU A 13 56.95 0.75 -17.48
N LEU A 14 57.26 0.86 -16.17
CA LEU A 14 56.78 -0.06 -15.13
C LEU A 14 55.58 0.45 -14.33
N THR A 15 55.27 1.75 -14.39
CA THR A 15 54.10 2.34 -13.71
C THR A 15 52.83 2.30 -14.56
N ASN A 16 52.94 2.14 -15.89
CA ASN A 16 51.79 2.16 -16.80
C ASN A 16 51.18 0.78 -17.15
N GLN A 17 51.80 -0.32 -16.74
CA GLN A 17 51.19 -1.67 -16.84
C GLN A 17 50.46 -2.08 -15.55
N ASN A 18 50.86 -1.58 -14.38
CA ASN A 18 50.18 -1.90 -13.12
C ASN A 18 48.97 -1.02 -12.78
N GLN A 19 48.76 0.12 -13.46
CA GLN A 19 47.53 0.93 -13.30
C GLN A 19 46.39 0.53 -14.24
N LYS A 20 46.65 -0.23 -15.31
CA LYS A 20 45.58 -0.77 -16.17
C LYS A 20 45.00 -2.10 -15.68
N ALA A 21 45.69 -2.81 -14.79
CA ALA A 21 45.21 -4.07 -14.23
C ALA A 21 44.24 -3.88 -13.04
N SER A 22 44.31 -2.75 -12.31
CA SER A 22 43.44 -2.51 -11.15
C SER A 22 42.13 -1.77 -11.46
N ILE A 23 41.93 -1.28 -12.69
CA ILE A 23 40.72 -0.51 -13.09
C ILE A 23 39.68 -1.42 -13.78
N ILE A 24 40.03 -2.67 -14.11
CA ILE A 24 39.13 -3.59 -14.83
C ILE A 24 38.33 -4.51 -13.87
N GLN A 25 38.68 -4.60 -12.59
CA GLN A 25 37.98 -5.47 -11.63
C GLN A 25 36.82 -4.84 -10.86
N ASP A 26 36.63 -3.51 -10.92
CA ASP A 26 35.62 -2.83 -10.09
C ASP A 26 34.33 -2.44 -10.83
N THR A 27 34.29 -2.61 -12.15
CA THR A 27 33.09 -2.28 -12.95
C THR A 27 32.11 -3.43 -13.07
N SER A 28 32.54 -4.69 -12.85
CA SER A 28 31.62 -5.83 -12.88
C SER A 28 30.84 -5.95 -11.57
N SER A 29 31.47 -5.79 -10.40
CA SER A 29 30.79 -5.87 -9.10
C SER A 29 29.71 -4.79 -8.95
N HIS A 30 30.00 -3.55 -9.37
CA HIS A 30 29.02 -2.46 -9.35
C HIS A 30 27.90 -2.64 -10.38
N LYS A 31 28.20 -3.19 -11.57
CA LYS A 31 27.16 -3.54 -12.55
C LYS A 31 26.30 -4.71 -12.07
N GLU A 32 26.89 -5.72 -11.46
CA GLU A 32 26.21 -6.92 -10.96
C GLU A 32 25.35 -6.57 -9.74
N THR A 33 25.84 -5.69 -8.84
CA THR A 33 25.05 -5.13 -7.72
C THR A 33 23.92 -4.24 -8.23
N ALA A 34 24.15 -3.38 -9.23
CA ALA A 34 23.11 -2.53 -9.81
C ALA A 34 22.06 -3.34 -10.60
N VAL A 35 22.48 -4.38 -11.32
CA VAL A 35 21.59 -5.31 -12.02
C VAL A 35 20.78 -6.10 -11.00
N HIS A 36 21.39 -6.62 -9.94
CA HIS A 36 20.72 -7.33 -8.85
C HIS A 36 19.70 -6.44 -8.11
N LEU A 37 20.07 -5.20 -7.76
CA LEU A 37 19.12 -4.21 -7.22
C LEU A 37 17.97 -3.95 -8.21
N SER A 38 18.25 -3.80 -9.50
CA SER A 38 17.22 -3.53 -10.52
C SER A 38 16.27 -4.71 -10.75
N VAL A 39 16.77 -5.94 -10.66
CA VAL A 39 15.99 -7.19 -10.80
C VAL A 39 15.13 -7.39 -9.55
N ASN A 40 15.66 -7.14 -8.35
CA ASN A 40 14.91 -7.29 -7.10
C ASN A 40 13.84 -6.19 -6.91
N MET A 41 14.08 -4.98 -7.45
CA MET A 41 13.06 -3.94 -7.54
C MET A 41 11.92 -4.31 -8.51
N ALA A 42 12.15 -5.18 -9.50
CA ALA A 42 11.13 -5.64 -10.45
C ALA A 42 10.17 -6.70 -9.86
N LEU A 43 10.44 -7.21 -8.65
CA LEU A 43 9.61 -8.23 -7.98
C LEU A 43 8.63 -7.65 -6.95
N ARG A 44 8.36 -6.34 -7.01
CA ARG A 44 7.44 -5.66 -6.09
C ARG A 44 5.99 -5.69 -6.58
N ARG A 45 5.05 -5.86 -5.65
CA ARG A 45 3.63 -5.98 -5.97
C ARG A 45 2.73 -5.17 -5.03
N ALA A 46 1.83 -4.37 -5.59
CA ALA A 46 0.77 -3.71 -4.84
C ALA A 46 -0.27 -4.74 -4.33
N LEU A 47 -0.58 -4.68 -3.03
CA LEU A 47 -1.41 -5.70 -2.37
C LEU A 47 -2.78 -5.16 -1.98
N HIS A 48 -2.82 -4.13 -1.16
CA HIS A 48 -4.06 -3.61 -0.61
C HIS A 48 -3.90 -2.21 -0.03
N PHE A 49 -5.05 -1.58 0.21
CA PHE A 49 -5.17 -0.41 1.07
C PHE A 49 -5.97 -0.76 2.33
N VAL A 50 -5.47 -0.34 3.49
CA VAL A 50 -6.10 -0.54 4.79
C VAL A 50 -7.08 0.59 5.08
N PHE A 51 -8.32 0.24 5.39
CA PHE A 51 -9.39 1.15 5.81
C PHE A 51 -9.82 0.84 7.23
N LYS A 52 -9.98 1.88 8.05
CA LYS A 52 -10.56 1.74 9.40
C LYS A 52 -12.09 1.87 9.28
N VAL A 53 -12.84 0.95 9.86
CA VAL A 53 -14.29 0.88 9.68
C VAL A 53 -15.00 0.97 11.04
N GLY A 54 -16.01 1.84 11.14
CA GLY A 54 -16.82 2.01 12.36
C GLY A 54 -18.16 1.25 12.31
N ASP A 55 -18.76 1.14 11.13
CA ASP A 55 -20.02 0.41 10.89
C ASP A 55 -19.75 -0.78 9.96
N ARG A 56 -19.53 -1.96 10.54
CA ARG A 56 -19.23 -3.19 9.79
C ARG A 56 -20.36 -3.63 8.87
N THR A 57 -21.62 -3.51 9.31
CA THR A 57 -22.76 -4.00 8.54
C THR A 57 -22.99 -3.17 7.29
N LYS A 58 -22.94 -1.84 7.41
CA LYS A 58 -22.99 -0.96 6.23
C LYS A 58 -21.77 -1.13 5.34
N THR A 59 -20.59 -1.35 5.94
CA THR A 59 -19.36 -1.60 5.19
C THR A 59 -19.48 -2.88 4.37
N ALA A 60 -19.92 -3.99 4.97
CA ALA A 60 -20.15 -5.24 4.27
C ALA A 60 -21.14 -5.06 3.11
N THR A 61 -22.23 -4.30 3.32
CA THR A 61 -23.20 -3.97 2.26
C THR A 61 -22.55 -3.18 1.12
N PHE A 62 -21.74 -2.17 1.43
CA PHE A 62 -21.04 -1.38 0.40
C PHE A 62 -20.12 -2.27 -0.45
N TYR A 63 -19.21 -3.00 0.17
CA TYR A 63 -18.23 -3.77 -0.58
C TYR A 63 -18.86 -4.96 -1.32
N ARG A 64 -19.81 -5.70 -0.71
CA ARG A 64 -20.44 -6.87 -1.33
C ARG A 64 -21.52 -6.49 -2.34
N GLU A 65 -22.47 -5.65 -1.93
CA GLU A 65 -23.69 -5.43 -2.70
C GLU A 65 -23.57 -4.24 -3.66
N VAL A 66 -22.89 -3.17 -3.25
CA VAL A 66 -22.67 -2.00 -4.10
C VAL A 66 -21.53 -2.27 -5.07
N LEU A 67 -20.33 -2.55 -4.57
CA LEU A 67 -19.17 -2.76 -5.42
C LEU A 67 -19.17 -4.13 -6.12
N GLY A 68 -19.83 -5.14 -5.56
CA GLY A 68 -19.81 -6.50 -6.13
C GLY A 68 -18.52 -7.26 -5.80
N MET A 69 -17.81 -6.89 -4.73
CA MET A 69 -16.62 -7.60 -4.27
C MET A 69 -16.99 -8.81 -3.40
N THR A 70 -16.02 -9.70 -3.22
CA THR A 70 -16.17 -10.91 -2.39
C THR A 70 -15.26 -10.84 -1.17
N ILE A 71 -15.74 -11.31 -0.02
CA ILE A 71 -14.89 -11.49 1.17
C ILE A 71 -13.92 -12.64 0.90
N LEU A 72 -12.62 -12.33 0.94
CA LEU A 72 -11.54 -13.27 0.61
C LEU A 72 -11.07 -14.02 1.84
N ARG A 73 -10.99 -13.35 2.99
CA ARG A 73 -10.67 -13.93 4.30
C ARG A 73 -11.07 -12.97 5.41
N HIS A 74 -11.32 -13.52 6.59
CA HIS A 74 -11.67 -12.78 7.79
C HIS A 74 -10.93 -13.36 8.99
N GLU A 75 -10.35 -12.49 9.81
CA GLU A 75 -9.62 -12.86 11.01
C GLU A 75 -10.05 -12.00 12.21
N GLU A 76 -10.14 -12.63 13.38
CA GLU A 76 -10.42 -11.98 14.67
C GLU A 76 -9.17 -12.05 15.56
N PHE A 77 -8.87 -10.94 16.23
CA PHE A 77 -7.69 -10.76 17.07
C PHE A 77 -8.10 -10.23 18.43
N GLU A 78 -7.63 -10.87 19.50
CA GLU A 78 -7.97 -10.48 20.89
C GLU A 78 -7.08 -9.35 21.43
N GLU A 79 -5.91 -9.13 20.83
CA GLU A 79 -4.93 -8.11 21.24
C GLU A 79 -4.54 -7.20 20.07
N GLY A 80 -4.12 -5.97 20.40
CA GLY A 80 -3.62 -5.00 19.43
C GLY A 80 -2.42 -5.52 18.63
N CYS A 81 -2.28 -5.04 17.39
CA CYS A 81 -1.24 -5.52 16.51
C CYS A 81 0.15 -4.92 16.85
N LYS A 82 1.18 -5.77 16.91
CA LYS A 82 2.58 -5.34 17.16
C LYS A 82 3.12 -4.30 16.16
N ALA A 83 2.64 -4.32 14.92
CA ALA A 83 2.99 -3.35 13.87
C ALA A 83 1.90 -2.30 13.64
N THR A 84 1.06 -2.07 14.67
CA THR A 84 -0.02 -1.08 14.68
C THR A 84 -0.95 -1.15 13.47
N CYS A 85 -1.13 -2.35 12.90
CA CYS A 85 -2.00 -2.56 11.72
C CYS A 85 -3.44 -2.09 11.98
N ASN A 86 -3.90 -2.15 13.23
CA ASN A 86 -5.21 -1.69 13.62
C ASN A 86 -5.25 -0.23 14.10
N GLY A 87 -4.10 0.46 14.10
CA GLY A 87 -3.92 1.80 14.67
C GLY A 87 -3.39 1.76 16.11
N PRO A 88 -3.52 2.86 16.88
CA PRO A 88 -3.03 2.97 18.26
C PRO A 88 -3.98 2.32 19.29
N TYR A 89 -4.69 1.25 18.92
CA TYR A 89 -5.73 0.64 19.75
C TYR A 89 -5.29 -0.72 20.29
N ASP A 90 -5.42 -0.91 21.61
CA ASP A 90 -4.94 -2.11 22.33
C ASP A 90 -6.02 -3.18 22.55
N GLY A 91 -7.21 -3.01 21.96
CA GLY A 91 -8.36 -3.90 22.16
C GLY A 91 -8.57 -4.95 21.07
N LYS A 92 -9.63 -5.74 21.24
CA LYS A 92 -10.12 -6.68 20.23
C LYS A 92 -10.36 -5.96 18.90
N TRP A 93 -9.95 -6.57 17.81
CA TRP A 93 -10.16 -6.07 16.45
C TRP A 93 -10.32 -7.21 15.46
N SER A 94 -10.80 -6.89 14.27
CA SER A 94 -10.93 -7.84 13.18
C SER A 94 -10.35 -7.26 11.90
N LYS A 95 -9.88 -8.16 11.03
CA LYS A 95 -9.38 -7.89 9.70
C LYS A 95 -10.25 -8.61 8.69
N THR A 96 -10.70 -7.91 7.67
CA THR A 96 -11.46 -8.52 6.56
C THR A 96 -10.88 -8.07 5.24
N MET A 97 -10.45 -9.03 4.43
CA MET A 97 -9.97 -8.72 3.08
C MET A 97 -11.11 -8.87 2.09
N VAL A 98 -11.29 -7.87 1.23
CA VAL A 98 -12.38 -7.85 0.24
C VAL A 98 -11.90 -7.29 -1.09
N GLY A 99 -12.24 -7.96 -2.18
CA GLY A 99 -11.80 -7.59 -3.52
C GLY A 99 -12.53 -8.34 -4.63
N TYR A 100 -12.10 -8.13 -5.88
CA TYR A 100 -12.68 -8.79 -7.05
C TYR A 100 -12.07 -10.16 -7.35
N GLY A 101 -11.01 -10.55 -6.64
CA GLY A 101 -10.36 -11.84 -6.80
C GLY A 101 -9.25 -12.09 -5.76
N PRO A 102 -8.50 -13.20 -5.90
CA PRO A 102 -7.46 -13.59 -4.95
C PRO A 102 -6.38 -12.50 -4.76
N GLU A 103 -5.89 -12.38 -3.53
CA GLU A 103 -4.83 -11.42 -3.16
C GLU A 103 -3.50 -11.66 -3.89
N ASP A 104 -3.30 -12.84 -4.49
CA ASP A 104 -2.11 -13.15 -5.30
C ASP A 104 -1.96 -12.27 -6.55
N ASN A 105 -3.08 -11.81 -7.10
CA ASN A 105 -3.14 -11.10 -8.39
C ASN A 105 -4.13 -9.94 -8.43
N HIS A 106 -4.76 -9.59 -7.31
CA HIS A 106 -5.65 -8.43 -7.18
C HIS A 106 -5.17 -7.48 -6.09
N PHE A 107 -5.42 -6.20 -6.28
CA PHE A 107 -5.39 -5.19 -5.25
C PHE A 107 -6.71 -5.17 -4.50
N VAL A 108 -6.66 -5.33 -3.19
CA VAL A 108 -7.86 -5.52 -2.35
C VAL A 108 -7.99 -4.43 -1.29
N ALA A 109 -9.13 -4.37 -0.61
CA ALA A 109 -9.31 -3.56 0.58
C ALA A 109 -9.11 -4.43 1.83
N GLU A 110 -8.26 -3.98 2.75
CA GLU A 110 -8.16 -4.52 4.11
C GLU A 110 -9.05 -3.68 5.02
N LEU A 111 -10.11 -4.27 5.56
CA LEU A 111 -11.04 -3.59 6.47
C LEU A 111 -10.68 -3.92 7.91
N THR A 112 -10.26 -2.91 8.65
CA THR A 112 -9.91 -3.01 10.08
C THR A 112 -11.05 -2.47 10.92
N TYR A 113 -11.70 -3.34 11.67
CA TYR A 113 -12.70 -2.95 12.67
C TYR A 113 -12.13 -3.11 14.07
N ASN A 114 -12.09 -2.01 14.83
CA ASN A 114 -11.73 -2.05 16.25
C ASN A 114 -13.00 -2.08 17.10
N TYR A 115 -13.17 -3.07 17.95
CA TYR A 115 -14.36 -3.18 18.80
C TYR A 115 -14.42 -1.99 19.76
N GLY A 116 -15.59 -1.37 19.87
CA GLY A 116 -15.81 -0.17 20.69
C GLY A 116 -15.35 1.15 20.05
N VAL A 117 -14.83 1.15 18.82
CA VAL A 117 -14.53 2.36 18.04
C VAL A 117 -15.56 2.54 16.93
N GLY A 118 -16.37 3.59 17.02
CA GLY A 118 -17.53 3.79 16.14
C GLY A 118 -17.31 4.80 15.02
N GLU A 119 -16.21 5.56 15.07
CA GLU A 119 -15.93 6.65 14.14
C GLU A 119 -14.43 6.90 14.02
N TYR A 120 -14.03 7.32 12.82
CA TYR A 120 -12.70 7.81 12.52
C TYR A 120 -12.84 9.12 11.73
N GLN A 121 -12.07 10.14 12.10
CA GLN A 121 -12.06 11.43 11.43
C GLN A 121 -11.23 11.33 10.15
N LEU A 122 -11.84 11.57 9.00
CA LEU A 122 -11.12 11.73 7.73
C LEU A 122 -10.29 13.00 7.73
N GLY A 123 -9.08 12.87 7.20
CA GLY A 123 -8.23 14.00 6.82
C GLY A 123 -8.38 14.33 5.34
N ASN A 124 -7.32 14.87 4.73
CA ASN A 124 -7.21 15.14 3.29
C ASN A 124 -6.13 14.26 2.62
N ASP A 125 -5.66 13.22 3.32
CA ASP A 125 -4.58 12.34 2.91
C ASP A 125 -5.03 11.29 1.88
N PHE A 126 -6.16 10.62 2.11
CA PHE A 126 -6.76 9.68 1.16
C PHE A 126 -7.77 10.38 0.25
N LEU A 127 -7.47 10.46 -1.04
CA LEU A 127 -8.30 11.18 -2.02
C LEU A 127 -9.20 10.26 -2.84
N GLY A 128 -8.94 8.95 -2.82
CA GLY A 128 -9.90 7.95 -3.27
C GLY A 128 -9.30 6.68 -3.85
N LEU A 129 -10.17 5.70 -4.04
CA LEU A 129 -9.87 4.47 -4.77
C LEU A 129 -10.69 4.48 -6.07
N VAL A 130 -10.01 4.26 -7.20
CA VAL A 130 -10.63 4.26 -8.53
C VAL A 130 -10.76 2.83 -9.02
N LEU A 131 -11.97 2.45 -9.46
CA LEU A 131 -12.24 1.14 -10.03
C LEU A 131 -13.17 1.23 -11.25
N GLN A 132 -13.08 0.25 -12.15
CA GLN A 132 -13.90 0.18 -13.37
C GLN A 132 -14.96 -0.90 -13.27
N SER A 133 -16.22 -0.50 -13.12
CA SER A 133 -17.34 -1.45 -12.99
C SER A 133 -18.69 -0.76 -13.22
N SER A 134 -19.24 -0.90 -14.41
CA SER A 134 -20.63 -0.50 -14.74
C SER A 134 -21.65 -1.27 -13.90
N GLN A 135 -21.31 -2.49 -13.48
CA GLN A 135 -22.11 -3.27 -12.53
C GLN A 135 -22.16 -2.59 -11.16
N ALA A 136 -21.05 -2.04 -10.65
CA ALA A 136 -21.04 -1.33 -9.37
C ALA A 136 -21.89 -0.04 -9.43
N VAL A 137 -21.81 0.70 -10.54
CA VAL A 137 -22.67 1.88 -10.78
C VAL A 137 -24.15 1.47 -10.81
N SER A 138 -24.48 0.38 -11.50
CA SER A 138 -25.85 -0.14 -11.59
C SER A 138 -26.37 -0.63 -10.24
N ASN A 139 -25.54 -1.33 -9.47
CA ASN A 139 -25.84 -1.77 -8.11
C ASN A 139 -26.12 -0.61 -7.17
N ALA A 140 -25.25 0.41 -7.17
CA ALA A 140 -25.44 1.62 -6.38
C ALA A 140 -26.78 2.30 -6.70
N LYS A 141 -27.10 2.50 -8.00
CA LYS A 141 -28.39 3.06 -8.43
C LYS A 141 -29.57 2.22 -7.95
N ARG A 142 -29.50 0.90 -8.10
CA ARG A 142 -30.55 -0.05 -7.69
C ARG A 142 -30.78 -0.04 -6.18
N LEU A 143 -29.71 0.06 -5.39
CA LEU A 143 -29.75 0.08 -3.93
C LEU A 143 -30.05 1.46 -3.34
N GLY A 144 -30.13 2.50 -4.17
CA GLY A 144 -30.26 3.89 -3.71
C GLY A 144 -29.00 4.39 -2.97
N TRP A 145 -27.83 3.78 -3.22
CA TRP A 145 -26.57 4.25 -2.66
C TRP A 145 -26.15 5.56 -3.33
N PRO A 146 -25.76 6.61 -2.59
CA PRO A 146 -25.43 7.90 -3.17
C PRO A 146 -24.36 7.81 -4.27
N LEU A 147 -24.65 8.44 -5.41
CA LEU A 147 -23.73 8.60 -6.53
C LEU A 147 -23.78 10.03 -7.04
N THR A 148 -22.61 10.65 -7.16
CA THR A 148 -22.44 11.96 -7.77
C THR A 148 -21.70 11.80 -9.08
N LYS A 149 -22.30 12.21 -10.20
CA LYS A 149 -21.59 12.22 -11.49
C LYS A 149 -20.51 13.30 -11.46
N VAL A 150 -19.24 12.91 -11.64
CA VAL A 150 -18.08 13.82 -11.63
C VAL A 150 -17.75 14.28 -13.05
N GLU A 151 -17.71 13.34 -13.98
CA GLU A 151 -17.50 13.59 -15.41
C GLU A 151 -18.25 12.52 -16.23
N GLU A 152 -18.03 12.51 -17.54
CA GLU A 152 -18.59 11.47 -18.39
C GLU A 152 -18.05 10.09 -17.98
N ALA A 153 -18.96 9.13 -17.74
CA ALA A 153 -18.64 7.78 -17.28
C ALA A 153 -17.81 7.70 -15.98
N LEU A 154 -17.83 8.72 -15.11
CA LEU A 154 -17.21 8.69 -13.79
C LEU A 154 -18.18 9.14 -12.71
N TYR A 155 -18.37 8.30 -11.70
CA TYR A 155 -19.21 8.60 -10.55
C TYR A 155 -18.41 8.51 -9.26
N LEU A 156 -18.61 9.47 -8.37
CA LEU A 156 -18.13 9.44 -6.99
C LEU A 156 -19.20 8.82 -6.10
N THR A 157 -18.80 7.85 -5.29
CA THR A 157 -19.55 7.33 -4.15
C THR A 157 -18.65 7.38 -2.91
N HIS A 158 -19.24 7.17 -1.73
CA HIS A 158 -18.48 7.06 -0.49
C HIS A 158 -18.76 5.73 0.18
N ALA A 159 -17.71 5.05 0.61
CA ALA A 159 -17.83 3.96 1.56
C ALA A 159 -18.26 4.51 2.94
N PRO A 160 -18.83 3.69 3.82
CA PRO A 160 -19.07 4.09 5.21
C PRO A 160 -17.79 4.62 5.86
N GLY A 161 -17.91 5.70 6.64
CA GLY A 161 -16.75 6.46 7.14
C GLY A 161 -16.33 7.60 6.21
N GLY A 162 -16.94 7.74 5.01
CA GLY A 162 -16.75 8.86 4.09
C GLY A 162 -15.63 8.67 3.07
N TYR A 163 -15.05 7.48 2.95
CA TYR A 163 -13.93 7.23 2.03
C TYR A 163 -14.39 7.36 0.56
N PRO A 164 -13.79 8.24 -0.26
CA PRO A 164 -14.19 8.41 -1.65
C PRO A 164 -13.80 7.21 -2.53
N PHE A 165 -14.76 6.76 -3.34
CA PHE A 165 -14.58 5.75 -4.37
C PHE A 165 -15.06 6.31 -5.70
N TYR A 166 -14.22 6.23 -6.73
CA TYR A 166 -14.57 6.65 -8.09
C TYR A 166 -14.83 5.42 -8.96
N LEU A 167 -16.05 5.35 -9.48
CA LEU A 167 -16.53 4.28 -10.33
C LEU A 167 -16.51 4.72 -11.78
N VAL A 168 -15.61 4.12 -12.57
CA VAL A 168 -15.61 4.27 -14.03
C VAL A 168 -16.73 3.38 -14.58
N ASP A 169 -17.74 3.98 -15.19
CA ASP A 169 -18.95 3.33 -15.72
C ASP A 169 -18.68 2.65 -17.06
N LYS A 170 -17.85 1.60 -17.01
CA LYS A 170 -17.51 0.70 -18.12
C LYS A 170 -17.52 -0.73 -17.62
N GLU A 171 -17.68 -1.68 -18.54
CA GLU A 171 -17.59 -3.11 -18.20
C GLU A 171 -16.26 -3.43 -17.50
N GLN A 172 -16.31 -4.38 -16.56
CA GLN A 172 -15.11 -4.81 -15.84
C GLN A 172 -14.08 -5.36 -16.83
N PRO A 173 -12.80 -5.00 -16.69
CA PRO A 173 -11.76 -5.58 -17.53
C PRO A 173 -11.59 -7.08 -17.22
N PRO A 174 -10.90 -7.85 -18.08
CA PRO A 174 -10.59 -9.27 -17.82
C PRO A 174 -9.52 -9.48 -16.71
N HIS A 175 -9.05 -8.39 -16.11
CA HIS A 175 -8.09 -8.34 -15.00
C HIS A 175 -8.70 -7.52 -13.86
N ASP A 176 -7.93 -7.28 -12.80
CA ASP A 176 -8.39 -6.54 -11.63
C ASP A 176 -9.10 -5.21 -12.02
N PRO A 177 -10.37 -5.02 -11.62
CA PRO A 177 -11.09 -3.77 -11.83
C PRO A 177 -10.53 -2.57 -11.05
N VAL A 178 -9.76 -2.80 -9.98
CA VAL A 178 -9.15 -1.72 -9.19
C VAL A 178 -7.96 -1.13 -9.95
N GLN A 179 -8.02 0.17 -10.22
CA GLN A 179 -7.06 0.85 -11.10
C GLN A 179 -5.98 1.58 -10.32
N LYS A 180 -6.37 2.37 -9.32
CA LYS A 180 -5.44 3.22 -8.57
C LYS A 180 -5.96 3.63 -7.20
N VAL A 181 -5.02 3.92 -6.31
CA VAL A 181 -5.23 4.67 -5.06
C VAL A 181 -4.69 6.08 -5.24
N CYS A 182 -5.44 7.08 -4.81
CA CYS A 182 -5.07 8.50 -4.89
C CYS A 182 -4.72 9.03 -3.49
N LEU A 183 -3.52 9.54 -3.31
CA LEU A 183 -3.04 10.12 -2.04
C LEU A 183 -2.65 11.60 -2.22
N GLY A 184 -3.01 12.42 -1.24
CA GLY A 184 -2.65 13.82 -1.15
C GLY A 184 -1.21 14.00 -0.69
N VAL A 185 -0.43 14.83 -1.36
CA VAL A 185 0.96 15.15 -1.01
C VAL A 185 1.19 16.66 -0.95
N SER A 186 2.12 17.12 -0.12
CA SER A 186 2.43 18.55 -0.02
C SER A 186 3.49 19.01 -1.03
N ASP A 187 4.32 18.10 -1.54
CA ASP A 187 5.36 18.40 -2.54
C ASP A 187 5.56 17.21 -3.49
N LEU A 188 5.08 17.35 -4.74
CA LEU A 188 5.21 16.30 -5.75
C LEU A 188 6.66 15.92 -6.05
N GLN A 189 7.62 16.86 -6.06
CA GLN A 189 9.00 16.51 -6.40
C GLN A 189 9.64 15.66 -5.31
N ARG A 190 9.41 16.04 -4.05
CA ARG A 190 9.86 15.25 -2.89
C ARG A 190 9.23 13.86 -2.88
N SER A 191 7.93 13.78 -3.15
CA SER A 191 7.23 12.49 -3.15
C SER A 191 7.60 11.63 -4.36
N ILE A 192 7.79 12.21 -5.56
CA ILE A 192 8.35 11.48 -6.72
C ILE A 192 9.71 10.89 -6.34
N HIS A 193 10.63 11.68 -5.78
CA HIS A 193 11.95 11.17 -5.42
C HIS A 193 11.85 9.98 -4.47
N TYR A 194 11.01 10.06 -3.44
CA TYR A 194 10.80 8.94 -2.52
C TYR A 194 10.23 7.70 -3.22
N TRP A 195 9.11 7.83 -3.92
CA TRP A 195 8.39 6.70 -4.50
C TRP A 195 9.09 6.09 -5.73
N GLU A 196 9.71 6.91 -6.58
CA GLU A 196 10.45 6.46 -7.77
C GLU A 196 11.89 6.06 -7.42
N THR A 197 12.67 6.96 -6.82
CA THR A 197 14.11 6.74 -6.64
C THR A 197 14.40 5.74 -5.52
N LEU A 198 13.69 5.83 -4.39
CA LEU A 198 13.97 4.99 -3.23
C LEU A 198 13.16 3.69 -3.24
N LEU A 199 11.86 3.77 -3.58
CA LEU A 199 10.98 2.60 -3.58
C LEU A 199 10.90 1.87 -4.92
N GLY A 200 11.38 2.47 -6.00
CA GLY A 200 11.50 1.80 -7.31
C GLY A 200 10.24 1.78 -8.16
N MET A 201 9.23 2.60 -7.86
CA MET A 201 8.11 2.77 -8.78
C MET A 201 8.55 3.50 -10.04
N LYS A 202 7.87 3.24 -11.16
CA LYS A 202 8.05 4.01 -12.39
C LYS A 202 7.01 5.11 -12.44
N VAL A 203 7.42 6.32 -12.82
CA VAL A 203 6.45 7.35 -13.20
C VAL A 203 5.86 7.01 -14.56
N MET A 204 4.54 6.83 -14.58
CA MET A 204 3.79 6.41 -15.76
C MET A 204 3.07 7.57 -16.44
N ASP A 205 2.61 8.55 -15.67
CA ASP A 205 1.99 9.76 -16.19
C ASP A 205 2.24 10.96 -15.25
N LYS A 206 2.24 12.17 -15.82
CA LYS A 206 2.34 13.45 -15.08
C LYS A 206 1.34 14.44 -15.67
N ASN A 207 0.45 14.97 -14.84
CA ASN A 207 -0.48 16.01 -15.21
C ASN A 207 -0.17 17.32 -14.47
N ASN A 208 0.50 18.25 -15.14
CA ASN A 208 0.87 19.54 -14.54
C ASN A 208 -0.32 20.44 -14.21
N GLN A 209 -1.43 20.32 -14.95
CA GLN A 209 -2.62 21.15 -14.74
C GLN A 209 -3.40 20.70 -13.50
N LYS A 210 -3.59 19.37 -13.36
CA LYS A 210 -4.22 18.76 -12.18
C LYS A 210 -3.25 18.61 -11.01
N LYS A 211 -1.95 18.86 -11.24
CA LYS A 211 -0.86 18.60 -10.32
C LYS A 211 -0.89 17.17 -9.75
N THR A 212 -0.89 16.20 -10.66
CA THR A 212 -0.88 14.78 -10.29
C THR A 212 0.25 14.02 -10.96
N VAL A 213 0.69 12.93 -10.33
CA VAL A 213 1.67 11.99 -10.87
C VAL A 213 1.17 10.57 -10.62
N LEU A 214 1.17 9.76 -11.68
CA LEU A 214 0.80 8.35 -11.61
C LEU A 214 2.07 7.50 -11.56
N LEU A 215 2.16 6.61 -10.57
CA LEU A 215 3.28 5.70 -10.34
C LEU A 215 2.81 4.26 -10.24
N GLY A 216 3.71 3.32 -10.55
CA GLY A 216 3.47 1.91 -10.28
C GLY A 216 4.69 1.03 -10.54
N PHE A 217 4.65 -0.21 -10.03
CA PHE A 217 5.71 -1.19 -10.28
C PHE A 217 5.58 -1.86 -11.66
N SER A 218 4.36 -2.01 -12.17
CA SER A 218 4.09 -2.55 -13.50
C SER A 218 2.76 -2.06 -14.07
N ASP A 219 2.61 -2.20 -15.39
CA ASP A 219 1.43 -1.73 -16.13
C ASP A 219 0.14 -2.49 -15.74
N THR A 220 0.27 -3.69 -15.17
CA THR A 220 -0.87 -4.57 -14.85
C THR A 220 -1.33 -4.49 -13.39
N GLN A 221 -0.56 -3.87 -12.49
CA GLN A 221 -0.93 -3.74 -11.07
C GLN A 221 -1.75 -2.48 -10.78
N CYS A 222 -2.42 -2.41 -9.62
CA CYS A 222 -2.98 -1.14 -9.13
C CYS A 222 -1.88 -0.08 -9.01
N LYS A 223 -2.20 1.15 -9.43
CA LYS A 223 -1.28 2.30 -9.44
C LYS A 223 -1.45 3.15 -8.18
N LEU A 224 -0.47 4.02 -7.95
CA LEU A 224 -0.52 5.08 -6.96
C LEU A 224 -0.56 6.42 -7.69
N GLU A 225 -1.59 7.22 -7.47
CA GLU A 225 -1.63 8.60 -7.93
C GLU A 225 -1.37 9.55 -6.77
N LEU A 226 -0.32 10.37 -6.90
CA LEU A 226 -0.01 11.42 -5.95
C LEU A 226 -0.61 12.73 -6.45
N CYS A 227 -1.34 13.43 -5.60
CA CYS A 227 -2.02 14.69 -5.93
C CYS A 227 -1.53 15.80 -5.00
N ASP A 228 -1.04 16.91 -5.55
CA ASP A 228 -0.67 18.09 -4.74
C ASP A 228 -1.92 18.72 -4.10
N VAL A 229 -2.03 18.66 -2.77
CA VAL A 229 -3.15 19.25 -2.01
C VAL A 229 -2.97 20.74 -1.71
N SER A 230 -1.88 21.35 -2.19
CA SER A 230 -1.55 22.77 -2.03
C SER A 230 -1.54 23.23 -0.57
N GLY A 231 -1.02 22.38 0.32
CA GLY A 231 -0.99 22.62 1.77
C GLY A 231 -0.43 21.43 2.54
N ALA A 232 -0.59 21.47 3.86
CA ALA A 232 -0.24 20.35 4.73
C ALA A 232 -1.21 19.17 4.50
N VAL A 233 -0.66 17.95 4.60
CA VAL A 233 -1.44 16.72 4.63
C VAL A 233 -1.91 16.49 6.06
N ASP A 234 -3.22 16.42 6.25
CA ASP A 234 -3.89 16.01 7.47
C ASP A 234 -4.34 14.56 7.30
N HIS A 235 -3.87 13.70 8.20
CA HIS A 235 -4.20 12.27 8.22
C HIS A 235 -5.49 11.97 8.99
N GLY A 236 -5.97 12.92 9.81
CA GLY A 236 -7.04 12.66 10.77
C GLY A 236 -6.75 11.42 11.62
N THR A 237 -7.78 10.65 11.95
CA THR A 237 -7.66 9.34 12.61
C THR A 237 -8.05 8.17 11.71
N ALA A 238 -8.67 8.47 10.57
CA ALA A 238 -9.09 7.53 9.55
C ALA A 238 -8.00 7.13 8.55
N PHE A 239 -6.79 7.71 8.66
CA PHE A 239 -5.65 7.37 7.81
C PHE A 239 -5.49 5.86 7.63
N GLY A 240 -5.18 5.48 6.40
CA GLY A 240 -4.94 4.11 6.01
C GLY A 240 -3.46 3.77 5.92
N ARG A 241 -3.20 2.63 5.29
CA ARG A 241 -1.85 2.15 4.97
C ARG A 241 -1.92 1.45 3.62
N ILE A 242 -0.98 1.74 2.73
CA ILE A 242 -0.84 0.99 1.49
C ILE A 242 0.21 -0.11 1.67
N ALA A 243 -0.05 -1.31 1.17
CA ALA A 243 0.83 -2.46 1.32
C ALA A 243 1.39 -2.94 -0.02
N PHE A 244 2.66 -3.32 0.02
CA PHE A 244 3.39 -3.92 -1.09
C PHE A 244 4.10 -5.18 -0.61
N SER A 245 4.27 -6.15 -1.50
CA SER A 245 5.21 -7.24 -1.26
C SER A 245 6.52 -7.03 -2.03
N CYS A 246 7.58 -7.65 -1.52
CA CYS A 246 8.85 -7.87 -2.21
C CYS A 246 9.41 -9.23 -1.76
N PRO A 247 10.45 -9.80 -2.42
CA PRO A 247 11.15 -10.96 -1.89
C PRO A 247 11.55 -10.72 -0.44
N ARG A 248 11.34 -11.71 0.44
CA ARG A 248 11.59 -11.57 1.89
C ARG A 248 13.04 -11.14 2.19
N GLU A 249 14.00 -11.61 1.40
CA GLU A 249 15.41 -11.24 1.51
C GLU A 249 15.72 -9.76 1.25
N GLU A 250 14.80 -9.02 0.61
CA GLU A 250 14.96 -7.59 0.33
C GLU A 250 14.51 -6.68 1.47
N LEU A 251 13.77 -7.19 2.46
CA LEU A 251 13.29 -6.36 3.59
C LEU A 251 14.45 -5.74 4.41
N PRO A 252 15.53 -6.47 4.75
CA PRO A 252 16.69 -5.86 5.40
C PRO A 252 17.37 -4.80 4.54
N ASN A 253 17.43 -5.00 3.21
CA ASN A 253 18.03 -4.04 2.27
C ASN A 253 17.20 -2.76 2.20
N LEU A 254 15.86 -2.89 2.17
CA LEU A 254 14.94 -1.76 2.21
C LEU A 254 15.10 -0.96 3.52
N GLU A 255 15.16 -1.62 4.67
CA GLU A 255 15.38 -0.95 5.95
C GLU A 255 16.73 -0.20 5.97
N ALA A 256 17.79 -0.85 5.49
CA ALA A 256 19.12 -0.26 5.42
C ALA A 256 19.15 0.97 4.49
N LEU A 257 18.46 0.91 3.35
CA LEU A 257 18.29 2.04 2.43
C LEU A 257 17.58 3.20 3.13
N MET A 258 16.45 2.95 3.79
CA MET A 258 15.69 4.01 4.47
C MET A 258 16.49 4.67 5.60
N LYS A 259 17.29 3.89 6.35
CA LYS A 259 18.24 4.43 7.33
C LYS A 259 19.32 5.30 6.69
N LYS A 260 19.92 4.84 5.60
CA LYS A 260 20.97 5.57 4.87
C LYS A 260 20.46 6.90 4.32
N GLU A 261 19.26 6.91 3.76
CA GLU A 261 18.62 8.09 3.15
C GLU A 261 17.85 8.95 4.18
N ASN A 262 18.02 8.66 5.48
CA ASN A 262 17.41 9.36 6.61
C ASN A 262 15.87 9.49 6.49
N GLN A 263 15.23 8.44 5.97
CA GLN A 263 13.77 8.34 5.84
C GLN A 263 13.14 7.73 7.09
N LYS A 264 11.83 7.97 7.27
CA LYS A 264 11.11 7.53 8.46
C LYS A 264 10.75 6.04 8.37
N ILE A 265 11.27 5.27 9.31
CA ILE A 265 10.83 3.89 9.60
C ILE A 265 9.93 3.95 10.84
N LEU A 266 8.67 3.53 10.68
CA LEU A 266 7.70 3.45 11.78
C LEU A 266 7.87 2.16 12.57
N THR A 267 8.12 1.06 11.87
CA THR A 267 8.35 -0.25 12.48
C THR A 267 9.50 -0.91 11.74
N PRO A 268 10.65 -1.14 12.41
CA PRO A 268 11.73 -1.96 11.86
C PRO A 268 11.26 -3.38 11.54
N LEU A 269 12.09 -4.14 10.85
CA LEU A 269 11.83 -5.52 10.47
C LEU A 269 11.30 -6.34 11.66
N VAL A 270 10.07 -6.80 11.53
CA VAL A 270 9.37 -7.52 12.59
C VAL A 270 8.56 -8.68 12.03
N LYS A 271 8.43 -9.75 12.82
CA LYS A 271 7.55 -10.89 12.53
C LYS A 271 6.14 -10.61 13.04
N LEU A 272 5.15 -10.89 12.19
CA LEU A 272 3.74 -10.80 12.52
C LEU A 272 3.07 -12.16 12.36
N ASP A 273 2.45 -12.60 13.45
CA ASP A 273 1.70 -13.84 13.48
C ASP A 273 0.22 -13.55 13.19
N THR A 274 -0.42 -14.43 12.43
CA THR A 274 -1.88 -14.46 12.27
C THR A 274 -2.36 -15.81 12.78
N PRO A 275 -3.35 -15.87 13.70
CA PRO A 275 -3.80 -17.13 14.30
C PRO A 275 -4.12 -18.19 13.23
N GLY A 276 -3.43 -19.33 13.31
CA GLY A 276 -3.64 -20.47 12.40
C GLY A 276 -3.13 -20.25 10.96
N LYS A 277 -2.36 -19.19 10.68
CA LYS A 277 -1.81 -18.89 9.36
C LYS A 277 -0.30 -18.66 9.40
N ALA A 278 0.31 -18.50 8.22
CA ALA A 278 1.74 -18.25 8.09
C ALA A 278 2.16 -16.95 8.80
N THR A 279 3.29 -17.01 9.51
CA THR A 279 3.98 -15.83 10.04
C THR A 279 4.65 -15.08 8.90
N VAL A 280 4.42 -13.77 8.82
CA VAL A 280 5.05 -12.89 7.82
C VAL A 280 6.08 -11.97 8.45
N GLU A 281 6.96 -11.42 7.63
CA GLU A 281 7.91 -10.38 8.03
C GLU A 281 7.60 -9.08 7.31
N VAL A 282 7.59 -7.98 8.06
CA VAL A 282 7.24 -6.66 7.53
C VAL A 282 8.22 -5.58 7.97
N VAL A 283 8.30 -4.52 7.16
CA VAL A 283 8.86 -3.21 7.52
C VAL A 283 7.77 -2.17 7.28
N ILE A 284 7.53 -1.28 8.25
CA ILE A 284 6.56 -0.18 8.10
C ILE A 284 7.31 1.14 7.97
N LEU A 285 7.03 1.86 6.90
CA LEU A 285 7.62 3.15 6.57
C LEU A 285 6.58 4.26 6.66
N ALA A 286 7.05 5.51 6.74
CA ALA A 286 6.25 6.68 6.41
C ALA A 286 6.92 7.41 5.24
N ASP A 287 6.12 7.81 4.26
CA ASP A 287 6.59 8.65 3.16
C ASP A 287 6.84 10.11 3.64
N PRO A 288 7.34 11.02 2.78
CA PRO A 288 7.66 12.38 3.19
C PRO A 288 6.48 13.21 3.71
N ASP A 289 5.25 12.79 3.42
CA ASP A 289 4.02 13.43 3.89
C ASP A 289 3.38 12.67 5.07
N GLY A 290 3.92 11.52 5.47
CA GLY A 290 3.45 10.74 6.61
C GLY A 290 2.56 9.54 6.25
N HIS A 291 2.33 9.27 4.96
CA HIS A 291 1.55 8.11 4.54
C HIS A 291 2.22 6.81 4.96
N GLU A 292 1.48 5.93 5.63
CA GLU A 292 2.03 4.66 6.08
C GLU A 292 2.14 3.66 4.94
N ILE A 293 3.27 2.94 4.90
CA ILE A 293 3.57 1.94 3.87
C ILE A 293 4.02 0.64 4.54
N CYS A 294 3.38 -0.47 4.19
CA CYS A 294 3.83 -1.81 4.59
C CYS A 294 4.60 -2.46 3.43
N PHE A 295 5.83 -2.90 3.68
CA PHE A 295 6.49 -3.89 2.83
C PHE A 295 6.51 -5.25 3.56
N VAL A 296 6.00 -6.28 2.90
CA VAL A 296 5.94 -7.66 3.41
C VAL A 296 6.71 -8.63 2.52
N GLY A 297 7.31 -9.66 3.11
CA GLY A 297 7.91 -10.75 2.34
C GLY A 297 6.87 -11.54 1.54
N ASP A 298 6.98 -11.55 0.20
CA ASP A 298 5.97 -12.09 -0.72
C ASP A 298 5.70 -13.58 -0.48
N GLU A 299 6.75 -14.36 -0.21
CA GLU A 299 6.67 -15.82 -0.11
C GLU A 299 5.69 -16.25 1.00
N ALA A 300 5.89 -15.74 2.21
CA ALA A 300 5.00 -16.03 3.34
C ALA A 300 3.65 -15.30 3.20
N PHE A 301 3.62 -14.14 2.54
CA PHE A 301 2.37 -13.42 2.30
C PHE A 301 1.42 -14.21 1.40
N ARG A 302 1.92 -14.92 0.38
CA ARG A 302 1.10 -15.81 -0.46
C ARG A 302 0.42 -16.91 0.33
N GLU A 303 1.13 -17.52 1.28
CA GLU A 303 0.55 -18.52 2.17
C GLU A 303 -0.50 -17.91 3.12
N LEU A 304 -0.20 -16.74 3.70
CA LEU A 304 -1.11 -16.00 4.59
C LEU A 304 -2.41 -15.58 3.88
N SER A 305 -2.28 -15.10 2.65
CA SER A 305 -3.35 -14.45 1.88
C SER A 305 -4.18 -15.40 1.03
N ALA A 306 -4.04 -16.71 1.25
CA ALA A 306 -4.90 -17.70 0.62
C ALA A 306 -6.39 -17.40 0.89
N VAL A 307 -7.18 -17.41 -0.18
CA VAL A 307 -8.63 -17.18 -0.11
C VAL A 307 -9.26 -18.28 0.77
N ASP A 308 -10.02 -17.86 1.77
CA ASP A 308 -10.84 -18.73 2.59
C ASP A 308 -12.23 -18.89 1.96
N PRO A 309 -12.62 -20.09 1.51
CA PRO A 309 -13.96 -20.33 0.96
C PRO A 309 -15.09 -19.98 1.94
N LYS A 310 -14.81 -19.92 3.25
CA LYS A 310 -15.74 -19.56 4.31
C LYS A 310 -15.65 -18.08 4.71
N GLY A 311 -14.89 -17.24 4.01
CA GLY A 311 -14.67 -15.84 4.37
C GLY A 311 -15.97 -15.07 4.63
N ASN A 312 -16.99 -15.25 3.78
CA ASN A 312 -18.32 -14.66 4.00
C ASN A 312 -18.99 -15.18 5.28
N GLU A 313 -19.01 -16.50 5.49
CA GLU A 313 -19.62 -17.12 6.67
C GLU A 313 -18.95 -16.67 7.97
N LEU A 314 -17.61 -16.53 7.95
CA LEU A 314 -16.83 -16.07 9.09
C LEU A 314 -17.17 -14.62 9.45
N LEU A 315 -17.21 -13.72 8.47
CA LEU A 315 -17.60 -12.33 8.69
C LEU A 315 -19.05 -12.22 9.18
N ASP A 316 -19.98 -12.93 8.55
CA ASP A 316 -21.41 -12.88 8.91
C ASP A 316 -21.62 -13.40 10.34
N LYS A 317 -20.92 -14.48 10.73
CA LYS A 317 -20.91 -14.99 12.10
C LYS A 317 -20.34 -13.96 13.08
N ALA A 318 -19.19 -13.36 12.77
CA ALA A 318 -18.56 -12.36 13.63
C ALA A 318 -19.44 -11.12 13.84
N MET A 319 -20.14 -10.67 12.78
CA MET A 319 -21.11 -9.59 12.88
C MET A 319 -22.33 -9.97 13.74
N ALA A 320 -22.83 -11.20 13.64
CA ALA A 320 -23.95 -11.67 14.45
C ALA A 320 -23.60 -11.81 15.94
N GLU A 321 -22.34 -12.15 16.24
CA GLU A 321 -21.82 -12.27 17.61
C GLU A 321 -21.39 -10.92 18.22
N ASP A 322 -21.32 -9.85 17.40
CA ASP A 322 -20.91 -8.52 17.85
C ASP A 322 -21.97 -7.84 18.72
N LYS A 323 -21.59 -7.53 19.96
CA LYS A 323 -22.42 -6.79 20.92
C LYS A 323 -22.00 -5.33 21.08
N SER A 324 -21.20 -4.79 20.15
CA SER A 324 -20.73 -3.40 20.19
C SER A 324 -21.91 -2.42 20.25
N ASP A 325 -23.01 -2.67 19.55
CA ASP A 325 -24.18 -1.78 19.57
C ASP A 325 -24.84 -1.71 20.95
N GLU A 326 -24.97 -2.86 21.64
CA GLU A 326 -25.43 -2.88 23.03
C GLU A 326 -24.49 -2.10 23.95
N TRP A 327 -23.18 -2.21 23.71
CA TRP A 327 -22.17 -1.48 24.49
C TRP A 327 -22.27 0.03 24.24
N PHE A 328 -22.36 0.48 22.99
CA PHE A 328 -22.54 1.89 22.62
C PHE A 328 -23.81 2.47 23.25
N ALA A 329 -24.94 1.76 23.14
CA ALA A 329 -26.22 2.15 23.72
C ALA A 329 -26.14 2.30 25.25
N LYS A 330 -25.49 1.35 25.95
CA LYS A 330 -25.30 1.42 27.42
C LYS A 330 -24.43 2.60 27.86
N HIS A 331 -23.54 3.09 27.01
CA HIS A 331 -22.61 4.18 27.34
C HIS A 331 -23.04 5.54 26.75
N ASN A 332 -24.27 5.67 26.24
CA ASN A 332 -24.77 6.89 25.58
C ASN A 332 -23.83 7.42 24.47
N LYS A 333 -23.13 6.50 23.79
CA LYS A 333 -22.29 6.81 22.63
C LYS A 333 -23.01 6.34 21.37
N GLN A 334 -22.98 7.14 20.32
CA GLN A 334 -23.49 6.72 19.01
C GLN A 334 -22.34 6.17 18.16
N LYS A 335 -22.58 5.11 17.38
CA LYS A 335 -21.74 4.82 16.20
C LYS A 335 -21.96 5.95 15.18
N ALA A 336 -20.93 6.29 14.40
CA ALA A 336 -21.05 7.34 13.39
C ALA A 336 -22.29 7.13 12.52
N ALA A 337 -23.17 8.13 12.50
CA ALA A 337 -24.13 8.27 11.42
C ALA A 337 -23.36 8.80 10.21
N ALA A 338 -23.47 8.10 9.08
CA ALA A 338 -22.88 8.50 7.81
C ALA A 338 -23.50 9.81 7.30
#